data_AF-A0A1S5XZW0-F1
#
_entry.id   AF-A0A1S5XZW0-F1
#
_cell.length_a   1.000
_cell.length_b   1.000
_cell.length_c   1.000
_cell.angle_alpha   90.00
_cell.angle_beta   90.00
_cell.angle_gamma   90.00
#
_symmetry.space_group_name_H-M   'P 1'
#
loop_
_entity.id
_entity.type
_entity.pdbx_description
1 polymer ?
#
loop_
_entity_poly.entity_id
_entity_poly.type
_entity_poly.pdbx_seq_one_letter_code
_entity_poly.pdbx_strand_id
1 'polypeptide(L)'
;MLPPWKLGGEQVPVNTRTILLSCAFRGPEAESCSMLPRSLGSAARRLAAASARACASSSAPAGRRPCPPSHGDEAGHDEILPTPHRPEPEERRRGDHRREFSFITMASRDHSSLTQQLLEFQHDTVGEVGAEHDPFMDLKARFMDFKQRNYVEKFSNYQNLAEQQTPKFMVVACADSRVCPTSILGFQPGEAFTIRNVANLVPPYEHGGSETSAALEFAVNSLQVENVLVVGHSRCGGIQALMSMKDDSTSGSFIKKWVSIGKSARLSTKAAAGNLSFDMQCTHCGKESINSPILNLLTYPWIEKRVNEGTLKLHGGYYNFIDCTFEKWTLVYREGLEGGSKYAMKNRFTWS
;
A
#
# COMPACT_ATOMS: atom_id res chain seq x y z
N MET A 1 -9.66 -43.25 -11.75
CA MET A 1 -10.95 -43.73 -12.25
C MET A 1 -12.00 -43.52 -11.16
N LEU A 2 -12.83 -42.49 -11.33
CA LEU A 2 -14.19 -42.27 -10.79
C LEU A 2 -14.88 -41.33 -11.81
N PRO A 3 -16.21 -41.39 -12.01
CA PRO A 3 -16.83 -41.35 -13.33
C PRO A 3 -17.25 -39.94 -13.82
N PRO A 4 -17.49 -39.75 -15.14
CA PRO A 4 -18.04 -38.53 -15.70
C PRO A 4 -19.57 -38.50 -15.57
N TRP A 5 -20.11 -37.37 -15.10
CA TRP A 5 -21.54 -37.08 -15.25
C TRP A 5 -21.79 -36.59 -16.69
N LYS A 6 -22.76 -37.22 -17.36
CA LYS A 6 -23.32 -36.77 -18.62
C LYS A 6 -24.65 -36.09 -18.33
N LEU A 7 -24.83 -34.88 -18.84
CA LEU A 7 -26.15 -34.37 -19.22
C LEU A 7 -26.17 -34.25 -20.75
N GLY A 8 -27.18 -34.85 -21.37
CA GLY A 8 -27.55 -34.59 -22.75
C GLY A 8 -27.88 -33.11 -22.95
N GLY A 9 -27.85 -32.56 -24.15
CA GLY A 9 -27.95 -33.18 -25.46
C GLY A 9 -28.94 -32.34 -26.24
N GLU A 10 -28.48 -31.25 -26.86
CA GLU A 10 -29.02 -30.76 -28.13
C GLU A 10 -28.04 -29.70 -28.70
N GLN A 11 -27.56 -29.95 -29.91
CA GLN A 11 -26.85 -28.93 -30.69
C GLN A 11 -27.89 -28.06 -31.38
N VAL A 12 -27.84 -26.75 -31.15
CA VAL A 12 -28.49 -25.77 -32.02
C VAL A 12 -27.43 -24.76 -32.48
N PRO A 13 -27.17 -24.63 -33.79
CA PRO A 13 -26.20 -23.67 -34.30
C PRO A 13 -26.85 -22.29 -34.39
N VAL A 14 -26.25 -21.27 -33.76
CA VAL A 14 -26.65 -19.88 -34.01
C VAL A 14 -25.64 -19.22 -34.94
N ASN A 15 -26.05 -19.14 -36.20
CA ASN A 15 -25.40 -18.42 -37.27
C ASN A 15 -25.55 -16.91 -37.07
N THR A 16 -24.43 -16.20 -37.21
CA THR A 16 -24.30 -14.77 -37.50
C THR A 16 -25.38 -14.21 -38.42
N ARG A 17 -26.09 -13.17 -37.97
CA ARG A 17 -26.70 -12.17 -38.87
C ARG A 17 -26.86 -10.80 -38.19
N THR A 18 -26.13 -9.86 -38.75
CA THR A 18 -26.30 -8.41 -38.73
C THR A 18 -27.75 -7.96 -38.66
N ILE A 19 -28.09 -7.09 -37.71
CA ILE A 19 -29.24 -6.19 -37.80
C ILE A 19 -28.73 -4.76 -37.67
N LEU A 20 -28.65 -4.10 -38.82
CA LEU A 20 -28.71 -2.66 -38.97
C LEU A 20 -30.12 -2.21 -38.59
N LEU A 21 -30.26 -1.35 -37.58
CA LEU A 21 -31.38 -0.41 -37.55
C LEU A 21 -30.85 1.00 -37.32
N SER A 22 -30.88 1.75 -38.42
CA SER A 22 -30.91 3.20 -38.44
C SER A 22 -32.20 3.69 -37.80
N CYS A 23 -32.10 4.68 -36.93
CA CYS A 23 -33.17 5.65 -36.75
C CYS A 23 -32.52 7.03 -36.62
N ALA A 24 -32.66 7.78 -37.72
CA ALA A 24 -32.37 9.19 -37.82
C ALA A 24 -33.39 9.96 -36.98
N PHE A 25 -32.91 10.88 -36.15
CA PHE A 25 -33.68 12.07 -35.81
C PHE A 25 -32.82 13.31 -36.02
N ARG A 26 -33.37 14.20 -36.84
CA ARG A 26 -32.84 15.50 -37.26
C ARG A 26 -32.72 16.43 -36.04
N GLY A 27 -31.67 17.25 -36.05
CA GLY A 27 -31.54 18.42 -35.16
C GLY A 27 -32.56 19.52 -35.47
N PRO A 28 -32.44 20.65 -34.75
CA PRO A 28 -31.86 21.81 -35.43
C PRO A 28 -30.67 22.43 -34.69
N GLU A 29 -29.89 23.16 -35.49
CA GLU A 29 -28.67 23.90 -35.21
C GLU A 29 -28.89 25.17 -34.37
N ALA A 30 -27.76 25.85 -34.09
CA ALA A 30 -27.51 27.15 -33.45
C ALA A 30 -27.07 27.03 -31.98
N GLU A 31 -25.91 27.49 -31.52
CA GLU A 31 -24.97 28.48 -32.04
C GLU A 31 -23.58 28.28 -31.39
N SER A 32 -22.55 28.59 -32.16
CA SER A 32 -21.16 28.68 -31.73
C SER A 32 -20.93 29.84 -30.75
N CYS A 33 -20.25 29.61 -29.64
CA CYS A 33 -19.49 30.67 -28.99
C CYS A 33 -18.15 30.14 -28.44
N SER A 34 -17.13 30.27 -29.27
CA SER A 34 -15.74 30.33 -28.85
C SER A 34 -15.48 31.66 -28.16
N MET A 35 -14.95 31.67 -26.92
CA MET A 35 -14.02 32.70 -26.46
C MET A 35 -13.09 32.16 -25.37
N LEU A 36 -11.84 31.90 -25.80
CA LEU A 36 -10.64 32.07 -24.99
C LEU A 36 -10.47 33.55 -24.63
N PRO A 37 -9.67 33.86 -23.59
CA PRO A 37 -8.76 34.98 -23.67
C PRO A 37 -7.31 34.53 -23.56
N ARG A 38 -6.50 34.95 -24.55
CA ARG A 38 -5.04 34.98 -24.50
C ARG A 38 -4.57 36.37 -24.03
N SER A 39 -3.73 36.35 -23.00
CA SER A 39 -2.42 37.02 -22.86
C SER A 39 -2.23 38.55 -22.83
N LEU A 40 -1.27 38.94 -21.96
CA LEU A 40 -0.19 39.97 -22.06
C LEU A 40 -0.24 41.00 -20.91
N GLY A 41 0.85 41.43 -20.27
CA GLY A 41 2.30 41.22 -20.46
C GLY A 41 3.07 41.52 -19.14
N SER A 42 4.14 40.79 -18.86
CA SER A 42 5.56 41.16 -19.00
C SER A 42 6.01 42.46 -18.31
N ALA A 43 6.90 42.31 -17.31
CA ALA A 43 8.04 43.20 -17.11
C ALA A 43 9.20 42.42 -16.48
N ALA A 44 10.26 42.27 -17.25
CA ALA A 44 11.55 41.72 -16.86
C ALA A 44 12.54 42.87 -16.62
N ARG A 45 13.49 42.66 -15.70
CA ARG A 45 14.93 43.10 -15.69
C ARG A 45 15.41 43.21 -14.23
N ARG A 46 16.66 42.98 -13.85
CA ARG A 46 17.87 42.27 -14.34
C ARG A 46 19.00 42.70 -13.38
N LEU A 47 20.06 41.89 -13.35
CA LEU A 47 21.45 42.14 -12.87
C LEU A 47 21.72 41.91 -11.37
N ALA A 48 22.88 41.42 -10.90
CA ALA A 48 24.00 40.60 -11.42
C ALA A 48 25.15 40.67 -10.38
N ALA A 49 25.94 39.59 -10.28
CA ALA A 49 27.38 39.56 -9.89
C ALA A 49 27.75 40.01 -8.46
N ALA A 50 28.81 39.59 -7.77
CA ALA A 50 29.90 38.60 -7.83
C ALA A 50 30.39 38.52 -6.33
N SER A 51 31.34 37.74 -5.83
CA SER A 51 32.58 37.21 -6.36
C SER A 51 33.22 36.29 -5.29
N ALA A 52 34.13 35.44 -5.72
CA ALA A 52 34.92 34.52 -4.89
C ALA A 52 36.16 35.19 -4.20
N ARG A 53 36.65 34.56 -3.13
CA ARG A 53 38.07 34.38 -2.68
C ARG A 53 38.04 33.69 -1.30
N ALA A 54 38.59 32.51 -1.04
CA ALA A 54 39.95 31.94 -1.16
C ALA A 54 40.85 32.14 0.08
N CYS A 55 41.48 31.02 0.47
CA CYS A 55 42.72 30.83 1.26
C CYS A 55 42.67 30.65 2.80
N ALA A 56 42.77 29.37 3.21
CA ALA A 56 43.90 28.70 3.90
C ALA A 56 44.73 29.42 4.99
N SER A 57 44.85 28.75 6.16
CA SER A 57 46.10 28.47 6.93
C SER A 57 45.73 27.82 8.28
N SER A 58 45.92 26.51 8.49
CA SER A 58 47.07 25.87 9.18
C SER A 58 47.30 26.26 10.65
N SER A 59 47.17 25.30 11.58
CA SER A 59 48.23 24.90 12.54
C SER A 59 47.72 23.90 13.60
N ALA A 60 48.37 22.74 13.67
CA ALA A 60 48.46 21.90 14.87
C ALA A 60 49.62 22.43 15.76
N PRO A 61 49.76 21.98 17.02
CA PRO A 61 50.60 20.80 17.25
C PRO A 61 50.17 19.87 18.42
N ALA A 62 50.93 18.77 18.53
CA ALA A 62 50.74 17.56 19.32
C ALA A 62 51.12 17.65 20.82
N GLY A 63 50.67 16.66 21.61
CA GLY A 63 51.11 16.44 22.99
C GLY A 63 50.73 15.08 23.61
N ARG A 64 51.57 14.06 23.37
CA ARG A 64 52.03 12.90 24.18
C ARG A 64 51.10 12.17 25.22
N ARG A 65 51.22 10.82 25.16
CA ARG A 65 50.73 9.76 26.09
C ARG A 65 51.43 9.77 27.47
N PRO A 66 51.00 8.97 28.48
CA PRO A 66 51.41 7.54 28.59
C PRO A 66 50.37 6.55 29.22
N CYS A 67 50.49 5.25 28.90
CA CYS A 67 50.11 4.08 29.75
C CYS A 67 51.40 3.58 30.48
N PRO A 68 51.47 2.50 31.32
CA PRO A 68 50.50 1.49 31.79
C PRO A 68 50.64 1.27 33.36
N PRO A 69 50.50 0.11 34.08
CA PRO A 69 50.85 -1.30 33.75
C PRO A 69 49.81 -2.40 34.12
N SER A 70 50.21 -3.63 33.77
CA SER A 70 49.57 -4.94 33.83
C SER A 70 50.04 -5.82 35.01
N HIS A 71 49.19 -6.73 35.49
CA HIS A 71 49.46 -8.00 36.21
C HIS A 71 48.21 -8.89 36.01
N GLY A 72 48.18 -10.22 35.84
CA GLY A 72 49.12 -11.33 36.04
C GLY A 72 48.27 -12.52 36.54
N ASP A 73 48.38 -13.69 35.89
CA ASP A 73 47.58 -14.93 36.04
C ASP A 73 47.68 -15.65 37.41
N GLU A 74 46.71 -16.53 37.75
CA GLU A 74 46.89 -18.01 37.83
C GLU A 74 45.74 -18.82 38.50
N ALA A 75 45.71 -20.12 38.11
CA ALA A 75 45.00 -21.32 38.63
C ALA A 75 43.53 -21.53 38.19
N GLY A 76 43.11 -22.60 37.50
CA GLY A 76 43.68 -23.92 37.17
C GLY A 76 42.75 -25.02 37.72
N HIS A 77 42.19 -25.90 36.88
CA HIS A 77 41.78 -27.28 37.20
C HIS A 77 41.40 -28.04 35.91
N ASP A 78 42.11 -29.14 35.67
CA ASP A 78 41.94 -30.17 34.63
C ASP A 78 40.69 -31.06 34.87
N GLU A 79 40.02 -31.52 33.80
CA GLU A 79 39.70 -32.95 33.58
C GLU A 79 39.11 -33.25 32.17
N ILE A 80 39.94 -33.87 31.32
CA ILE A 80 39.76 -35.07 30.44
C ILE A 80 38.40 -35.36 29.74
N LEU A 81 38.46 -35.38 28.38
CA LEU A 81 37.77 -36.12 27.27
C LEU A 81 36.50 -37.01 27.51
N PRO A 82 35.66 -37.35 26.48
CA PRO A 82 35.95 -37.45 25.05
C PRO A 82 34.91 -36.89 24.04
N THR A 83 35.36 -36.74 22.79
CA THR A 83 34.59 -36.40 21.58
C THR A 83 33.62 -37.52 21.14
N PRO A 84 32.43 -37.18 20.60
CA PRO A 84 31.69 -38.07 19.73
C PRO A 84 31.69 -37.59 18.27
N HIS A 85 31.85 -38.59 17.40
CA HIS A 85 31.85 -38.52 15.95
C HIS A 85 30.64 -37.79 15.34
N ARG A 86 30.93 -36.98 14.32
CA ARG A 86 29.97 -36.34 13.42
C ARG A 86 29.57 -37.34 12.33
N PRO A 87 28.28 -37.63 12.09
CA PRO A 87 27.85 -38.36 10.91
C PRO A 87 27.80 -37.43 9.70
N GLU A 88 28.37 -37.87 8.59
CA GLU A 88 28.18 -37.34 7.23
C GLU A 88 26.68 -37.34 6.84
N PRO A 89 26.14 -36.31 6.17
CA PRO A 89 24.81 -36.40 5.60
C PRO A 89 24.85 -36.98 4.17
N GLU A 90 24.17 -38.12 4.01
CA GLU A 90 23.87 -38.77 2.74
C GLU A 90 23.22 -37.81 1.72
N GLU A 91 23.70 -37.89 0.48
CA GLU A 91 23.07 -37.31 -0.71
C GLU A 91 21.65 -37.87 -0.91
N ARG A 92 20.62 -37.11 -0.52
CA ARG A 92 19.26 -37.31 -1.04
C ARG A 92 19.00 -36.35 -2.19
N ARG A 93 19.05 -36.89 -3.41
CA ARG A 93 18.43 -36.32 -4.61
C ARG A 93 16.97 -35.98 -4.30
N ARG A 94 16.65 -34.69 -4.14
CA ARG A 94 15.27 -34.21 -4.08
C ARG A 94 14.90 -33.67 -5.45
N GLY A 95 14.00 -34.39 -6.12
CA GLY A 95 13.45 -34.01 -7.40
C GLY A 95 12.84 -32.61 -7.34
N ASP A 96 13.16 -31.84 -8.37
CA ASP A 96 12.51 -30.59 -8.73
C ASP A 96 11.02 -30.87 -9.03
N HIS A 97 10.17 -30.53 -8.07
CA HIS A 97 8.73 -30.42 -8.27
C HIS A 97 8.31 -28.99 -7.97
N ARG A 98 8.71 -28.10 -8.88
CA ARG A 98 8.06 -26.81 -9.10
C ARG A 98 6.57 -27.04 -9.42
N ARG A 99 5.74 -27.14 -8.39
CA ARG A 99 4.28 -27.01 -8.54
C ARG A 99 3.99 -25.53 -8.75
N GLU A 100 3.87 -25.14 -10.02
CA GLU A 100 3.39 -23.84 -10.45
C GLU A 100 1.90 -23.74 -10.08
N PHE A 101 1.61 -23.31 -8.85
CA PHE A 101 0.25 -22.97 -8.43
C PHE A 101 -0.12 -21.60 -9.01
N SER A 102 -0.59 -21.60 -10.26
CA SER A 102 -1.30 -20.45 -10.84
C SER A 102 -2.71 -20.41 -10.27
N PHE A 103 -2.93 -19.58 -9.25
CA PHE A 103 -4.28 -19.26 -8.77
C PHE A 103 -4.90 -18.21 -9.69
N ILE A 104 -5.50 -18.67 -10.80
CA ILE A 104 -6.43 -17.82 -11.56
C ILE A 104 -7.70 -17.68 -10.72
N THR A 105 -7.90 -16.50 -10.14
CA THR A 105 -9.09 -16.18 -9.34
C THR A 105 -10.20 -15.73 -10.28
N MET A 106 -11.03 -16.68 -10.69
CA MET A 106 -12.23 -16.42 -11.47
C MET A 106 -13.35 -15.88 -10.57
N ALA A 107 -14.12 -14.89 -11.02
CA ALA A 107 -15.38 -14.58 -10.36
C ALA A 107 -16.48 -15.62 -10.71
N SER A 108 -17.56 -15.64 -9.92
CA SER A 108 -18.67 -16.57 -10.12
C SER A 108 -19.38 -16.32 -11.47
N ARG A 109 -19.75 -17.41 -12.16
CA ARG A 109 -20.23 -17.40 -13.56
C ARG A 109 -21.72 -17.07 -13.75
N ASP A 110 -22.50 -16.95 -12.68
CA ASP A 110 -23.94 -16.72 -12.78
C ASP A 110 -24.29 -15.23 -12.82
N HIS A 111 -24.13 -14.59 -13.99
CA HIS A 111 -24.53 -13.20 -14.23
C HIS A 111 -25.91 -13.05 -14.93
N SER A 112 -26.50 -14.15 -15.39
CA SER A 112 -27.76 -14.13 -16.16
C SER A 112 -29.01 -13.96 -15.30
N SER A 113 -29.01 -14.39 -14.03
CA SER A 113 -30.18 -14.27 -13.14
C SER A 113 -30.35 -12.87 -12.53
N LEU A 114 -29.24 -12.16 -12.29
CA LEU A 114 -29.25 -10.81 -11.72
C LEU A 114 -29.79 -9.75 -12.69
N THR A 115 -29.60 -9.95 -14.00
CA THR A 115 -30.06 -8.99 -15.02
C THR A 115 -31.57 -9.04 -15.20
N GLN A 116 -32.23 -10.16 -14.89
CA GLN A 116 -33.67 -10.34 -15.08
C GLN A 116 -34.49 -9.87 -13.85
N GLN A 117 -33.94 -9.91 -12.64
CA GLN A 117 -34.59 -9.38 -11.43
C GLN A 117 -34.60 -7.83 -11.34
N LEU A 118 -33.86 -7.13 -12.21
CA LEU A 118 -33.71 -5.67 -12.18
C LEU A 118 -34.82 -4.91 -12.94
N LEU A 119 -35.71 -5.59 -13.66
CA LEU A 119 -36.85 -4.97 -14.37
C LEU A 119 -38.16 -4.99 -13.57
N GLU A 120 -38.22 -5.67 -12.42
CA GLU A 120 -39.46 -5.81 -11.62
C GLU A 120 -39.56 -4.88 -10.41
N PHE A 121 -38.55 -4.07 -10.09
CA PHE A 121 -38.59 -3.13 -8.96
C PHE A 121 -39.08 -1.72 -9.33
N GLN A 122 -40.08 -1.64 -10.21
CA GLN A 122 -40.92 -0.45 -10.33
C GLN A 122 -42.31 -0.77 -9.82
N HIS A 123 -42.48 -0.93 -8.52
CA HIS A 123 -43.73 -0.57 -7.87
C HIS A 123 -43.53 -0.34 -6.37
N ASP A 124 -44.22 0.68 -5.90
CA ASP A 124 -44.54 1.06 -4.52
C ASP A 124 -43.46 1.82 -3.74
N THR A 125 -43.68 3.13 -3.63
CA THR A 125 -44.02 3.72 -2.33
C THR A 125 -44.96 4.93 -2.48
N VAL A 126 -46.10 4.79 -1.80
CA VAL A 126 -47.10 5.82 -1.51
C VAL A 126 -46.47 6.90 -0.59
N GLY A 127 -46.90 8.14 -0.77
CA GLY A 127 -46.33 9.31 -0.10
C GLY A 127 -46.57 9.37 1.40
N GLU A 128 -45.57 9.91 2.10
CA GLU A 128 -45.74 10.56 3.39
C GLU A 128 -45.08 11.95 3.37
N VAL A 129 -45.87 12.93 3.78
CA VAL A 129 -45.51 14.34 3.89
C VAL A 129 -44.66 14.53 5.15
N GLY A 130 -43.45 15.06 4.96
CA GLY A 130 -42.50 15.37 6.04
C GLY A 130 -41.22 14.54 5.98
N ALA A 131 -40.66 14.29 4.79
CA ALA A 131 -39.49 13.43 4.64
C ALA A 131 -38.25 14.08 5.25
N GLU A 132 -37.89 13.62 6.44
CA GLU A 132 -36.52 13.67 6.97
C GLU A 132 -35.57 13.24 5.84
N HIS A 133 -34.50 14.00 5.60
CA HIS A 133 -33.58 13.74 4.50
C HIS A 133 -32.89 12.38 4.73
N ASP A 134 -33.31 11.35 3.99
CA ASP A 134 -32.67 10.04 4.04
C ASP A 134 -31.31 10.09 3.30
N PRO A 135 -30.17 9.97 4.01
CA PRO A 135 -28.85 10.02 3.40
C PRO A 135 -28.60 8.86 2.40
N PHE A 136 -29.39 7.78 2.46
CA PHE A 136 -29.30 6.70 1.47
C PHE A 136 -29.88 7.09 0.11
N MET A 137 -30.77 8.07 0.03
CA MET A 137 -31.23 8.61 -1.26
C MET A 137 -30.09 9.28 -2.02
N ASP A 138 -29.24 10.03 -1.32
CA ASP A 138 -28.03 10.62 -1.90
C ASP A 138 -27.01 9.57 -2.31
N LEU A 139 -26.87 8.47 -1.54
CA LEU A 139 -26.01 7.35 -1.92
C LEU A 139 -26.54 6.64 -3.17
N LYS A 140 -27.85 6.42 -3.26
CA LYS A 140 -28.50 5.86 -4.45
C LYS A 140 -28.26 6.75 -5.66
N ALA A 141 -28.47 8.05 -5.54
CA ALA A 141 -28.22 9.00 -6.62
C ALA A 141 -26.75 8.96 -7.08
N ARG A 142 -25.80 8.97 -6.14
CA ARG A 142 -24.36 8.85 -6.44
C ARG A 142 -24.00 7.52 -7.12
N PHE A 143 -24.62 6.41 -6.71
CA PHE A 143 -24.41 5.11 -7.34
C PHE A 143 -24.96 5.07 -8.77
N MET A 144 -26.14 5.64 -9.01
CA MET A 144 -26.73 5.70 -10.35
C MET A 144 -25.87 6.56 -11.29
N ASP A 145 -25.34 7.68 -10.81
CA ASP A 145 -24.37 8.49 -11.55
C ASP A 145 -23.08 7.72 -11.87
N PHE A 146 -22.52 7.02 -10.87
CA PHE A 146 -21.38 6.14 -11.07
C PHE A 146 -21.66 5.05 -12.13
N LYS A 147 -22.83 4.41 -12.08
CA LYS A 147 -23.23 3.39 -13.05
C LYS A 147 -23.22 3.97 -14.47
N GLN A 148 -23.82 5.14 -14.66
CA GLN A 148 -23.89 5.76 -15.98
C GLN A 148 -22.50 6.16 -16.49
N ARG A 149 -21.73 6.90 -15.69
CA ARG A 149 -20.46 7.51 -16.11
C ARG A 149 -19.27 6.56 -16.11
N ASN A 150 -19.23 5.61 -15.18
CA ASN A 150 -18.07 4.72 -15.03
C ASN A 150 -18.35 3.33 -15.57
N TYR A 151 -19.49 2.73 -15.26
CA TYR A 151 -19.79 1.36 -15.67
C TYR A 151 -20.22 1.27 -17.13
N VAL A 152 -21.24 2.04 -17.55
CA VAL A 152 -21.76 1.96 -18.93
C VAL A 152 -20.73 2.45 -19.94
N GLU A 153 -20.07 3.58 -19.69
CA GLU A 153 -19.04 4.12 -20.59
C GLU A 153 -17.81 3.21 -20.71
N LYS A 154 -17.44 2.47 -19.65
CA LYS A 154 -16.28 1.55 -19.63
C LYS A 154 -16.72 0.09 -19.52
N PHE A 155 -17.86 -0.27 -20.11
CA PHE A 155 -18.51 -1.57 -19.91
C PHE A 155 -17.59 -2.76 -20.21
N SER A 156 -16.82 -2.69 -21.30
CA SER A 156 -15.84 -3.73 -21.67
C SER A 156 -14.79 -3.98 -20.58
N ASN A 157 -14.34 -2.92 -19.89
CA ASN A 157 -13.37 -3.05 -18.81
C ASN A 157 -14.00 -3.80 -17.63
N TYR A 158 -15.25 -3.48 -17.29
CA TYR A 158 -15.97 -4.18 -16.23
C TYR A 158 -16.32 -5.63 -16.58
N GLN A 159 -16.55 -5.95 -17.85
CA GLN A 159 -16.68 -7.35 -18.29
C GLN A 159 -15.38 -8.14 -18.05
N ASN A 160 -14.24 -7.56 -18.39
CA ASN A 160 -12.95 -8.20 -18.12
C ASN A 160 -12.70 -8.35 -16.61
N LEU A 161 -13.00 -7.31 -15.81
CA LEU A 161 -12.88 -7.35 -14.35
C LEU A 161 -13.84 -8.33 -13.69
N ALA A 162 -14.99 -8.60 -14.32
CA ALA A 162 -15.94 -9.61 -13.86
C ALA A 162 -15.40 -11.03 -14.05
N GLU A 163 -14.47 -11.27 -14.97
CA GLU A 163 -13.82 -12.57 -15.10
C GLU A 163 -12.72 -12.74 -14.03
N GLN A 164 -11.83 -11.75 -13.89
CA GLN A 164 -10.70 -11.80 -12.97
C GLN A 164 -10.17 -10.40 -12.61
N GLN A 165 -9.58 -10.28 -11.41
CA GLN A 165 -8.72 -9.15 -11.04
C GLN A 165 -7.23 -9.48 -11.21
N THR A 166 -6.45 -8.52 -11.71
CA THR A 166 -4.98 -8.63 -11.84
C THR A 166 -4.27 -7.34 -11.40
N PRO A 167 -4.43 -6.91 -10.12
CA PRO A 167 -3.86 -5.66 -9.65
C PRO A 167 -2.33 -5.71 -9.65
N LYS A 168 -1.72 -4.56 -9.95
CA LYS A 168 -0.26 -4.38 -9.89
C LYS A 168 0.22 -3.85 -8.55
N PHE A 169 -0.71 -3.30 -7.77
CA PHE A 169 -0.46 -2.71 -6.46
C PHE A 169 -1.25 -3.42 -5.36
N MET A 170 -0.57 -3.69 -4.25
CA MET A 170 -1.17 -3.82 -2.92
C MET A 170 -1.03 -2.48 -2.22
N VAL A 171 -2.10 -1.94 -1.65
CA VAL A 171 -2.07 -0.67 -0.91
C VAL A 171 -2.52 -0.90 0.53
N VAL A 172 -1.67 -0.53 1.48
CA VAL A 172 -2.03 -0.46 2.91
C VAL A 172 -2.21 1.01 3.26
N ALA A 173 -3.42 1.43 3.57
CA ALA A 173 -3.72 2.83 3.85
C ALA A 173 -4.51 3.02 5.15
N CYS A 174 -4.64 4.27 5.58
CA CYS A 174 -5.42 4.57 6.77
C CYS A 174 -6.93 4.45 6.49
N ALA A 175 -7.69 4.02 7.48
CA ALA A 175 -9.15 4.04 7.48
C ALA A 175 -9.75 5.47 7.53
N ASP A 176 -8.90 6.50 7.68
CA ASP A 176 -9.30 7.91 7.69
C ASP A 176 -10.16 8.26 6.47
N SER A 177 -11.32 8.87 6.71
CA SER A 177 -12.31 9.17 5.66
C SER A 177 -11.83 10.19 4.62
N ARG A 178 -10.76 10.95 4.92
CA ARG A 178 -10.14 11.92 4.00
C ARG A 178 -9.10 11.26 3.09
N VAL A 179 -8.72 10.01 3.36
CA VAL A 179 -7.64 9.29 2.68
C VAL A 179 -8.20 8.05 2.01
N CYS A 180 -8.64 8.24 0.76
CA CYS A 180 -9.06 7.15 -0.11
C CYS A 180 -8.00 6.98 -1.21
N PRO A 181 -7.16 5.93 -1.19
CA PRO A 181 -6.09 5.73 -2.17
C PRO A 181 -6.57 5.79 -3.63
N THR A 182 -7.73 5.19 -3.92
CA THR A 182 -8.35 5.22 -5.24
C THR A 182 -8.62 6.65 -5.71
N SER A 183 -9.14 7.51 -4.83
CA SER A 183 -9.44 8.90 -5.16
C SER A 183 -8.20 9.77 -5.28
N ILE A 184 -7.25 9.64 -4.33
CA ILE A 184 -6.09 10.55 -4.26
C ILE A 184 -4.95 10.16 -5.21
N LEU A 185 -4.84 8.89 -5.60
CA LEU A 185 -3.83 8.39 -6.56
C LEU A 185 -4.42 8.04 -7.92
N GLY A 186 -5.74 8.16 -8.10
CA GLY A 186 -6.40 7.96 -9.39
C GLY A 186 -6.50 6.51 -9.85
N PHE A 187 -6.31 5.53 -8.96
CA PHE A 187 -6.43 4.11 -9.32
C PHE A 187 -7.81 3.82 -9.95
N GLN A 188 -7.79 3.13 -11.08
CA GLN A 188 -8.97 2.57 -11.71
C GLN A 188 -9.34 1.22 -11.07
N PRO A 189 -10.59 0.76 -11.23
CA PRO A 189 -10.99 -0.58 -10.83
C PRO A 189 -10.04 -1.66 -11.35
N GLY A 190 -9.60 -2.55 -10.47
CA GLY A 190 -8.66 -3.64 -10.80
C GLY A 190 -7.18 -3.28 -10.72
N GLU A 191 -6.78 -2.01 -10.54
CA GLU A 191 -5.36 -1.64 -10.50
C GLU A 191 -4.69 -1.88 -9.14
N ALA A 192 -5.45 -1.73 -8.04
CA ALA A 192 -4.95 -1.82 -6.68
C ALA A 192 -5.84 -2.70 -5.78
N PHE A 193 -5.24 -3.69 -5.13
CA PHE A 193 -5.83 -4.42 -4.02
C PHE A 193 -5.55 -3.65 -2.72
N THR A 194 -6.58 -3.17 -2.03
CA THR A 194 -6.41 -2.21 -0.93
C THR A 194 -6.95 -2.74 0.39
N ILE A 195 -6.14 -2.66 1.44
CA ILE A 195 -6.58 -2.81 2.83
C ILE A 195 -6.45 -1.47 3.57
N ARG A 196 -7.46 -1.12 4.37
CA ARG A 196 -7.48 0.11 5.16
C ARG A 196 -7.69 -0.22 6.63
N ASN A 197 -6.79 0.26 7.48
CA ASN A 197 -6.87 0.08 8.93
C ASN A 197 -6.48 1.38 9.66
N VAL A 198 -6.69 1.46 10.97
CA VAL A 198 -6.34 2.66 11.74
C VAL A 198 -4.83 2.87 11.72
N ALA A 199 -4.37 4.02 11.22
CA ALA A 199 -2.95 4.39 11.10
C ALA A 199 -2.09 3.50 10.17
N ASN A 200 -2.69 2.86 9.15
CA ASN A 200 -1.96 2.17 8.06
C ASN A 200 -0.84 1.22 8.55
N LEU A 201 -1.11 0.49 9.64
CA LEU A 201 -0.13 -0.35 10.31
C LEU A 201 -0.06 -1.73 9.68
N VAL A 202 1.15 -2.28 9.63
CA VAL A 202 1.42 -3.67 9.25
C VAL A 202 2.04 -4.37 10.45
N PRO A 203 1.35 -5.36 11.06
CA PRO A 203 1.96 -6.20 12.10
C PRO A 203 3.12 -7.03 11.52
N PRO A 204 4.16 -7.33 12.33
CA PRO A 204 5.18 -8.31 11.95
C PRO A 204 4.55 -9.70 11.78
N TYR A 205 5.18 -10.56 11.00
CA TYR A 205 4.67 -11.90 10.66
C TYR A 205 4.35 -12.76 11.91
N GLU A 206 5.19 -12.65 12.94
CA GLU A 206 5.05 -13.36 14.23
C GLU A 206 3.77 -12.99 15.00
N HIS A 207 3.11 -11.88 14.65
CA HIS A 207 1.86 -11.46 15.27
C HIS A 207 0.68 -12.38 14.93
N GLY A 208 0.84 -13.28 13.95
CA GLY A 208 -0.20 -14.20 13.52
C GLY A 208 -1.23 -13.56 12.58
N GLY A 209 -2.41 -14.17 12.51
CA GLY A 209 -3.49 -13.76 11.60
C GLY A 209 -4.12 -12.41 11.99
N SER A 210 -4.28 -11.53 11.00
CA SER A 210 -5.01 -10.25 11.06
C SER A 210 -5.62 -9.95 9.69
N GLU A 211 -6.53 -8.97 9.58
CA GLU A 211 -7.05 -8.58 8.26
C GLU A 211 -5.90 -8.13 7.33
N THR A 212 -4.90 -7.44 7.88
CA THR A 212 -3.72 -6.99 7.12
C THR A 212 -2.88 -8.16 6.63
N SER A 213 -2.56 -9.16 7.47
CA SER A 213 -1.70 -10.27 7.08
C SER A 213 -2.39 -11.19 6.06
N ALA A 214 -3.70 -11.44 6.21
CA ALA A 214 -4.49 -12.18 5.24
C ALA A 214 -4.56 -11.45 3.88
N ALA A 215 -4.78 -10.13 3.89
CA ALA A 215 -4.78 -9.32 2.68
C ALA A 215 -3.41 -9.31 1.98
N LEU A 216 -2.32 -9.22 2.74
CA LEU A 216 -0.96 -9.28 2.19
C LEU A 216 -0.67 -10.65 1.58
N GLU A 217 -1.02 -11.75 2.27
CA GLU A 217 -0.83 -13.10 1.75
C GLU A 217 -1.60 -13.29 0.44
N PHE A 218 -2.87 -12.89 0.39
CA PHE A 218 -3.67 -13.01 -0.81
C PHE A 218 -3.10 -12.15 -1.96
N ALA A 219 -2.77 -10.88 -1.70
CA ALA A 219 -2.27 -9.99 -2.74
C ALA A 219 -0.90 -10.44 -3.30
N VAL A 220 0.02 -10.86 -2.43
CA VAL A 220 1.38 -11.22 -2.86
C VAL A 220 1.47 -12.66 -3.34
N ASN A 221 0.80 -13.62 -2.71
CA ASN A 221 0.93 -15.03 -3.08
C ASN A 221 -0.09 -15.45 -4.15
N SER A 222 -1.33 -14.96 -4.06
CA SER A 222 -2.40 -15.33 -5.00
C SER A 222 -2.49 -14.37 -6.19
N LEU A 223 -2.59 -13.06 -5.95
CA LEU A 223 -2.69 -12.06 -7.02
C LEU A 223 -1.32 -11.67 -7.62
N GLN A 224 -0.24 -12.07 -6.96
CA GLN A 224 1.13 -11.84 -7.39
C GLN A 224 1.46 -10.37 -7.70
N VAL A 225 0.94 -9.43 -6.91
CA VAL A 225 1.21 -7.99 -7.09
C VAL A 225 2.72 -7.72 -7.19
N GLU A 226 3.08 -6.65 -7.90
CA GLU A 226 4.49 -6.27 -8.14
C GLU A 226 4.95 -5.17 -7.16
N ASN A 227 4.00 -4.45 -6.56
CA ASN A 227 4.27 -3.30 -5.71
C ASN A 227 3.42 -3.36 -4.44
N VAL A 228 4.04 -3.16 -3.27
CA VAL A 228 3.33 -2.87 -2.01
C VAL A 228 3.58 -1.42 -1.63
N LEU A 229 2.51 -0.63 -1.48
CA LEU A 229 2.58 0.77 -1.08
C LEU A 229 1.89 0.98 0.27
N VAL A 230 2.66 1.40 1.26
CA VAL A 230 2.13 1.82 2.58
C VAL A 230 1.91 3.33 2.56
N VAL A 231 0.65 3.77 2.71
CA VAL A 231 0.25 5.18 2.63
C VAL A 231 -0.15 5.69 4.02
N GLY A 232 0.70 6.53 4.60
CA GLY A 232 0.35 7.37 5.75
C GLY A 232 -0.12 8.75 5.32
N HIS A 233 -0.52 9.58 6.28
CA HIS A 233 -1.08 10.89 5.98
C HIS A 233 -0.94 11.91 7.12
N SER A 234 -1.12 13.19 6.80
CA SER A 234 -1.12 14.27 7.80
C SER A 234 -2.33 14.21 8.74
N ARG A 235 -2.14 14.71 9.97
CA ARG A 235 -3.17 14.75 11.04
C ARG A 235 -3.89 13.41 11.27
N CYS A 236 -3.13 12.32 11.30
CA CYS A 236 -3.66 10.97 11.55
C CYS A 236 -4.06 10.79 13.02
N GLY A 237 -5.35 10.54 13.27
CA GLY A 237 -5.87 10.32 14.63
C GLY A 237 -5.28 9.10 15.33
N GLY A 238 -4.98 8.02 14.58
CA GLY A 238 -4.34 6.83 15.16
C GLY A 238 -2.88 7.09 15.60
N ILE A 239 -2.15 7.95 14.87
CA ILE A 239 -0.80 8.38 15.27
C ILE A 239 -0.84 9.31 16.47
N GLN A 240 -1.82 10.22 16.54
CA GLN A 240 -2.04 11.02 17.76
C GLN A 240 -2.32 10.11 18.95
N ALA A 241 -3.21 9.12 18.81
CA ALA A 241 -3.50 8.14 19.85
C ALA A 241 -2.25 7.37 20.30
N LEU A 242 -1.42 6.93 19.35
CA LEU A 242 -0.12 6.30 19.61
C LEU A 242 0.80 7.22 20.42
N MET A 243 0.99 8.47 19.98
CA MET A 243 1.90 9.42 20.62
C MET A 243 1.43 9.88 22.01
N SER A 244 0.12 9.88 22.26
CA SER A 244 -0.48 10.19 23.57
C SER A 244 -0.46 9.02 24.56
N MET A 245 -0.04 7.81 24.16
CA MET A 245 0.03 6.68 25.08
C MET A 245 1.06 6.94 26.19
N LYS A 246 0.75 6.45 27.40
CA LYS A 246 1.69 6.32 28.52
C LYS A 246 2.36 4.95 28.43
N ASP A 247 3.64 4.86 28.82
CA ASP A 247 4.44 3.66 28.59
C ASP A 247 3.95 2.42 29.35
N ASP A 248 3.22 2.61 30.46
CA ASP A 248 2.73 1.53 31.33
C ASP A 248 1.22 1.27 31.23
N SER A 249 0.50 1.83 30.25
CA SER A 249 -0.95 1.63 30.20
C SER A 249 -1.33 0.32 29.50
N THR A 250 -1.50 -0.75 30.25
CA THR A 250 -2.26 -1.96 29.85
C THR A 250 -3.76 -1.63 29.82
N SER A 251 -4.17 -0.72 28.93
CA SER A 251 -5.59 -0.40 28.79
C SER A 251 -6.31 -1.47 27.97
N GLY A 252 -7.50 -1.89 28.40
CA GLY A 252 -8.43 -2.74 27.62
C GLY A 252 -9.01 -2.08 26.35
N SER A 253 -8.38 -1.03 25.83
CA SER A 253 -8.82 -0.33 24.61
C SER A 253 -8.28 -1.05 23.38
N PHE A 254 -9.18 -1.43 22.47
CA PHE A 254 -8.82 -2.00 21.17
C PHE A 254 -7.92 -1.05 20.36
N ILE A 255 -8.18 0.26 20.39
CA ILE A 255 -7.38 1.25 19.68
C ILE A 255 -5.95 1.27 20.23
N LYS A 256 -5.76 1.34 21.56
CA LYS A 256 -4.41 1.38 22.14
C LYS A 256 -3.64 0.09 21.86
N LYS A 257 -4.30 -1.07 21.97
CA LYS A 257 -3.70 -2.36 21.62
C LYS A 257 -3.29 -2.39 20.14
N TRP A 258 -4.15 -1.93 19.24
CA TRP A 258 -3.86 -1.87 17.81
C TRP A 258 -2.69 -0.92 17.50
N VAL A 259 -2.77 0.34 17.92
CA VAL A 259 -1.73 1.32 17.57
C VAL A 259 -0.38 1.03 18.22
N SER A 260 -0.34 0.17 19.25
CA SER A 260 0.91 -0.30 19.86
C SER A 260 1.81 -1.09 18.87
N ILE A 261 1.27 -1.58 17.75
CA ILE A 261 2.08 -2.11 16.64
C ILE A 261 3.10 -1.06 16.16
N GLY A 262 2.74 0.22 16.20
CA GLY A 262 3.62 1.35 15.85
C GLY A 262 4.58 1.79 16.97
N LYS A 263 4.77 1.01 18.04
CA LYS A 263 5.62 1.40 19.20
C LYS A 263 7.04 1.79 18.79
N SER A 264 7.65 1.09 17.83
CA SER A 264 8.96 1.41 17.27
C SER A 264 9.01 2.83 16.69
N ALA A 265 8.02 3.22 15.89
CA ALA A 265 7.92 4.55 15.30
C ALA A 265 7.74 5.65 16.36
N ARG A 266 6.98 5.37 17.42
CA ARG A 266 6.85 6.27 18.59
C ARG A 266 8.18 6.45 19.30
N LEU A 267 8.91 5.37 19.60
CA LEU A 267 10.21 5.42 20.28
C LEU A 267 11.24 6.17 19.43
N SER A 268 11.34 5.85 18.12
CA SER A 268 12.18 6.58 17.15
C SER A 268 11.86 8.08 17.17
N THR A 269 10.58 8.44 17.15
CA THR A 269 10.14 9.84 17.18
C THR A 269 10.46 10.52 18.50
N LYS A 270 10.28 9.86 19.64
CA LYS A 270 10.64 10.42 20.95
C LYS A 270 12.13 10.70 21.05
N ALA A 271 12.97 9.85 20.47
CA ALA A 271 14.41 10.07 20.40
C ALA A 271 14.79 11.21 19.46
N ALA A 272 14.21 11.27 18.25
CA ALA A 272 14.61 12.22 17.22
C ALA A 272 13.95 13.61 17.33
N ALA A 273 12.72 13.66 17.84
CA ALA A 273 11.85 14.84 17.82
C ALA A 273 11.16 15.11 19.17
N GLY A 274 11.61 14.48 20.26
CA GLY A 274 10.94 14.58 21.57
C GLY A 274 10.89 15.99 22.18
N ASN A 275 11.77 16.88 21.74
CA ASN A 275 11.82 18.29 22.13
C ASN A 275 10.89 19.21 21.31
N LEU A 276 10.26 18.71 20.25
CA LEU A 276 9.32 19.49 19.43
C LEU A 276 7.92 19.50 20.04
N SER A 277 7.05 20.37 19.52
CA SER A 277 5.63 20.38 19.92
C SER A 277 4.96 19.03 19.64
N PHE A 278 3.88 18.73 20.36
CA PHE A 278 3.15 17.47 20.19
C PHE A 278 2.70 17.22 18.74
N ASP A 279 2.26 18.26 18.03
CA ASP A 279 1.84 18.16 16.63
C ASP A 279 3.01 17.85 15.70
N MET A 280 4.18 18.44 15.95
CA MET A 280 5.40 18.14 15.19
C MET A 280 5.90 16.73 15.47
N GLN A 281 5.79 16.25 16.72
CA GLN A 281 6.04 14.85 17.05
C GLN A 281 5.07 13.93 16.32
N CYS A 282 3.77 14.24 16.27
CA CYS A 282 2.80 13.44 15.52
C CYS A 282 3.08 13.43 14.01
N THR A 283 3.51 14.56 13.44
CA THR A 283 3.89 14.67 12.04
C THR A 283 5.12 13.81 11.73
N HIS A 284 6.14 13.88 12.58
CA HIS A 284 7.33 13.03 12.48
C HIS A 284 6.97 11.55 12.62
N CYS A 285 6.17 11.20 13.64
CA CYS A 285 5.70 9.84 13.86
C CYS A 285 4.87 9.32 12.70
N GLY A 286 4.06 10.17 12.05
CA GLY A 286 3.31 9.80 10.85
C GLY A 286 4.21 9.27 9.73
N LYS A 287 5.37 9.90 9.50
CA LYS A 287 6.36 9.42 8.52
C LYS A 287 7.10 8.17 9.00
N GLU A 288 7.53 8.14 10.26
CA GLU A 288 8.21 6.97 10.85
C GLU A 288 7.30 5.73 10.90
N SER A 289 6.00 5.93 11.09
CA SER A 289 4.98 4.90 11.10
C SER A 289 4.69 4.30 9.72
N ILE A 290 5.31 4.80 8.66
CA ILE A 290 5.34 4.17 7.34
C ILE A 290 6.60 3.31 7.20
N ASN A 291 7.74 3.80 7.70
CA ASN A 291 9.01 3.09 7.64
C ASN A 291 8.96 1.78 8.44
N SER A 292 8.38 1.79 9.64
CA SER A 292 8.29 0.57 10.46
C SER A 292 7.42 -0.53 9.81
N PRO A 293 6.22 -0.26 9.28
CA PRO A 293 5.47 -1.23 8.48
C PRO A 293 6.24 -1.78 7.29
N ILE A 294 7.00 -0.96 6.55
CA ILE A 294 7.80 -1.45 5.43
C ILE A 294 8.87 -2.44 5.90
N LEU A 295 9.48 -2.22 7.06
CA LEU A 295 10.40 -3.19 7.66
C LEU A 295 9.67 -4.43 8.17
N ASN A 296 8.47 -4.29 8.75
CA ASN A 296 7.65 -5.43 9.17
C ASN A 296 7.26 -6.31 7.97
N LEU A 297 7.04 -5.75 6.78
CA LEU A 297 6.77 -6.53 5.57
C LEU A 297 7.91 -7.52 5.25
N LEU A 298 9.17 -7.16 5.56
CA LEU A 298 10.31 -8.06 5.36
C LEU A 298 10.38 -9.22 6.37
N THR A 299 9.57 -9.19 7.43
CA THR A 299 9.45 -10.33 8.35
C THR A 299 8.59 -11.46 7.78
N TYR A 300 7.85 -11.21 6.70
CA TYR A 300 7.08 -12.22 5.97
C TYR A 300 8.01 -12.95 4.99
N PRO A 301 8.28 -14.25 5.16
CA PRO A 301 9.30 -14.94 4.36
C PRO A 301 9.06 -14.89 2.84
N TRP A 302 7.79 -14.91 2.42
CA TRP A 302 7.40 -14.83 1.01
C TRP A 302 7.49 -13.42 0.43
N ILE A 303 7.39 -12.36 1.25
CA ILE A 303 7.69 -10.99 0.83
C ILE A 303 9.20 -10.82 0.68
N GLU A 304 9.95 -11.18 1.72
CA GLU A 304 11.41 -11.01 1.74
C GLU A 304 12.05 -11.69 0.53
N LYS A 305 11.64 -12.94 0.26
CA LYS A 305 12.09 -13.70 -0.90
C LYS A 305 11.86 -12.93 -2.21
N ARG A 306 10.63 -12.45 -2.45
CA ARG A 306 10.29 -11.75 -3.71
C ARG A 306 10.96 -10.38 -3.83
N VAL A 307 11.21 -9.70 -2.72
CA VAL A 307 12.00 -8.47 -2.71
C VAL A 307 13.45 -8.75 -3.09
N ASN A 308 14.05 -9.80 -2.53
CA ASN A 308 15.42 -10.21 -2.86
C ASN A 308 15.56 -10.67 -4.32
N GLU A 309 14.52 -11.32 -4.87
CA GLU A 309 14.45 -11.70 -6.30
C GLU A 309 14.12 -10.52 -7.22
N GLY A 310 13.77 -9.34 -6.68
CA GLY A 310 13.39 -8.16 -7.46
C GLY A 310 12.00 -8.22 -8.10
N THR A 311 11.19 -9.22 -7.76
CA THR A 311 9.82 -9.42 -8.29
C THR A 311 8.74 -8.71 -7.48
N LEU A 312 9.11 -8.12 -6.34
CA LEU A 312 8.23 -7.30 -5.50
C LEU A 312 8.99 -6.06 -5.00
N LYS A 313 8.35 -4.89 -5.11
CA LYS A 313 8.91 -3.62 -4.63
C LYS A 313 8.09 -3.07 -3.48
N LEU A 314 8.77 -2.58 -2.43
CA LEU A 314 8.12 -1.99 -1.27
C LEU A 314 8.28 -0.47 -1.28
N HIS A 315 7.18 0.24 -1.04
CA HIS A 315 7.10 1.69 -1.14
C HIS A 315 6.44 2.30 0.08
N GLY A 316 6.91 3.49 0.45
CA GLY A 316 6.24 4.38 1.39
C GLY A 316 5.66 5.58 0.67
N GLY A 317 4.47 5.99 1.10
CA GLY A 317 3.79 7.20 0.65
C GLY A 317 3.26 7.99 1.84
N TYR A 318 3.40 9.30 1.82
CA TYR A 318 2.84 10.20 2.83
C TYR A 318 2.02 11.29 2.15
N TYR A 319 0.70 11.22 2.32
CA TYR A 319 -0.23 12.20 1.77
C TYR A 319 -0.51 13.32 2.77
N ASN A 320 -0.12 14.55 2.43
CA ASN A 320 -0.51 15.72 3.20
C ASN A 320 -1.73 16.38 2.57
N PHE A 321 -2.92 16.14 3.12
CA PHE A 321 -4.15 16.76 2.62
C PHE A 321 -4.31 18.25 3.00
N ILE A 322 -3.39 18.82 3.78
CA ILE A 322 -3.45 20.25 4.15
C ILE A 322 -2.99 21.13 2.97
N ASP A 323 -1.92 20.71 2.30
CA ASP A 323 -1.32 21.40 1.14
C ASP A 323 -1.40 20.57 -0.15
N CYS A 324 -2.09 19.43 -0.10
CA CYS A 324 -2.28 18.49 -1.21
C CYS A 324 -0.97 17.94 -1.81
N THR A 325 0.05 17.71 -0.98
CA THR A 325 1.31 17.10 -1.40
C THR A 325 1.36 15.59 -1.13
N PHE A 326 2.12 14.86 -1.94
CA PHE A 326 2.38 13.43 -1.74
C PHE A 326 3.88 13.15 -1.79
N GLU A 327 4.47 12.74 -0.67
CA GLU A 327 5.84 12.26 -0.61
C GLU A 327 5.88 10.75 -0.86
N LYS A 328 6.77 10.29 -1.74
CA LYS A 328 6.93 8.87 -2.07
C LYS A 328 8.38 8.43 -1.97
N TRP A 329 8.64 7.25 -1.40
CA TRP A 329 9.96 6.62 -1.37
C TRP A 329 9.89 5.10 -1.58
N THR A 330 11.03 4.48 -1.85
CA THR A 330 11.15 3.04 -2.10
C THR A 330 12.19 2.42 -1.16
N LEU A 331 11.88 1.24 -0.63
CA LEU A 331 12.87 0.39 0.02
C LEU A 331 13.77 -0.26 -1.05
N VAL A 332 15.08 -0.09 -0.91
CA VAL A 332 16.08 -0.74 -1.76
C VAL A 332 16.88 -1.74 -0.94
N TYR A 333 17.13 -2.91 -1.54
CA TYR A 333 18.10 -3.87 -1.03
C TYR A 333 19.52 -3.38 -1.28
N ARG A 334 20.42 -3.58 -0.31
CA ARG A 334 21.85 -3.29 -0.42
C ARG A 334 22.60 -4.60 -0.41
N GLU A 335 23.04 -5.03 -1.59
CA GLU A 335 23.85 -6.23 -1.76
C GLU A 335 25.26 -5.99 -1.19
N GLY A 336 25.78 -6.91 -0.37
CA GLY A 336 27.20 -6.94 0.02
C GLY A 336 27.65 -6.11 1.23
N LEU A 337 26.76 -5.66 2.12
CA LEU A 337 27.17 -5.01 3.38
C LEU A 337 27.25 -6.01 4.55
N GLU A 338 28.46 -6.31 5.00
CA GLU A 338 28.68 -6.90 6.33
C GLU A 338 28.56 -5.81 7.41
N GLY A 339 27.70 -6.02 8.41
CA GLY A 339 27.57 -5.14 9.58
C GLY A 339 26.61 -3.96 9.48
N GLY A 340 25.95 -3.72 8.33
CA GLY A 340 24.92 -2.68 8.14
C GLY A 340 23.50 -3.24 7.92
N SER A 341 22.47 -2.39 7.99
CA SER A 341 21.11 -2.81 7.58
C SER A 341 21.12 -3.16 6.08
N LYS A 342 20.66 -4.38 5.75
CA LYS A 342 20.51 -4.89 4.37
C LYS A 342 19.58 -4.05 3.50
N TYR A 343 18.82 -3.13 4.10
CA TYR A 343 17.82 -2.33 3.42
C TYR A 343 17.97 -0.84 3.71
N ALA A 344 17.59 -0.01 2.75
CA ALA A 344 17.52 1.43 2.93
C ALA A 344 16.35 2.06 2.19
N MET A 345 15.88 3.20 2.67
CA MET A 345 14.90 4.02 1.95
C MET A 345 15.65 4.93 0.98
N LYS A 346 15.30 4.88 -0.30
CA LYS A 346 15.82 5.76 -1.36
C LYS A 346 14.69 6.33 -2.21
N ASN A 347 15.05 7.18 -3.16
CA ASN A 347 14.14 7.72 -4.19
C ASN A 347 12.96 8.47 -3.56
N ARG A 348 13.27 9.34 -2.58
CA ARG A 348 12.29 10.20 -1.94
C ARG A 348 11.98 11.36 -2.88
N PHE A 349 10.75 11.42 -3.37
CA PHE A 349 10.23 12.47 -4.24
C PHE A 349 9.00 13.08 -3.60
N THR A 350 8.75 14.35 -3.87
CA THR A 350 7.51 15.04 -3.51
C THR A 350 6.75 15.38 -4.79
N TRP A 351 5.48 15.03 -4.82
CA TRP A 351 4.52 15.46 -5.83
C TRP A 351 3.70 16.60 -5.22
N SER A 352 3.69 17.76 -5.88
CA SER A 352 3.08 19.01 -5.38
C SER A 352 2.33 19.73 -6.47
#